data_AF-A0AA88Q9S6-F1
#
_entry.id   AF-A0AA88Q9S6-F1
#
_cell.length_a   1.000
_cell.length_b   1.000
_cell.length_c   1.000
_cell.angle_alpha   90.00
_cell.angle_beta   90.00
_cell.angle_gamma   90.00
#
_symmetry.space_group_name_H-M   'P 1'
#
loop_
_entity.id
_entity.type
_entity.pdbx_description
1 polymer ?
#
loop_
_entity_poly.entity_id
_entity_poly.type
_entity_poly.pdbx_seq_one_letter_code
_entity_poly.pdbx_strand_id
1 'polypeptide(L)'
;MARDMSDKDILKMELEQLQKEVKNTREPVSKTAKEICEWVEAQAAEDPLIKGVPEDKNPFKEKVLDITEQLWDIDYHMVITHGKEELQSNGENFCITV
;
A
#
# COMPACT_ATOMS: atom_id res chain seq x y z
N MET A 1 -2.03 2.96 -27.74
CA MET A 1 -2.59 1.62 -28.03
C MET A 1 -4.09 1.69 -28.25
N ALA A 2 -4.93 1.98 -27.25
CA ALA A 2 -6.39 2.10 -27.46
C ALA A 2 -6.86 3.47 -28.00
N ARG A 3 -6.04 4.52 -27.83
CA ARG A 3 -6.37 5.90 -28.27
C ARG A 3 -6.07 6.20 -29.74
N ASP A 4 -5.37 5.29 -30.44
CA ASP A 4 -4.88 5.49 -31.80
C ASP A 4 -5.77 4.81 -32.86
N MET A 5 -6.86 4.17 -32.43
CA MET A 5 -7.79 3.40 -33.28
C MET A 5 -9.01 4.26 -33.63
N SER A 6 -9.54 4.09 -34.85
CA SER A 6 -10.77 4.78 -35.25
C SER A 6 -11.96 4.26 -34.44
N ASP A 7 -12.94 5.13 -34.15
CA ASP A 7 -14.15 4.75 -33.39
C ASP A 7 -14.85 3.53 -34.00
N LYS A 8 -14.82 3.40 -35.33
CA LYS A 8 -15.38 2.26 -36.05
C LYS A 8 -14.66 0.95 -35.75
N ASP A 9 -13.35 0.98 -35.56
CA ASP A 9 -12.57 -0.22 -35.29
C ASP A 9 -12.64 -0.62 -33.81
N ILE A 10 -12.75 0.35 -32.90
CA ILE A 10 -13.06 0.10 -31.48
C ILE A 10 -14.42 -0.61 -31.35
N LEU A 11 -15.44 -0.13 -32.05
CA LEU A 11 -16.78 -0.74 -32.03
C LEU A 11 -16.81 -2.17 -32.61
N LYS A 12 -16.01 -2.46 -33.64
CA LYS A 12 -15.89 -3.82 -34.16
C LYS A 12 -15.24 -4.74 -33.14
N MET A 13 -14.17 -4.28 -32.48
CA MET A 13 -13.50 -5.06 -31.44
C MET A 13 -14.43 -5.33 -30.25
N GLU A 14 -15.24 -4.35 -29.85
CA GLU A 14 -16.26 -4.53 -28.81
C GLU A 14 -17.31 -5.55 -29.23
N LEU A 15 -17.84 -5.47 -30.45
CA LEU A 15 -18.79 -6.45 -30.96
C LEU A 15 -18.22 -7.86 -31.02
N GLU A 16 -16.98 -8.02 -31.45
CA GLU A 16 -16.30 -9.31 -31.47
C GLU A 16 -16.13 -9.89 -30.06
N GLN A 17 -15.79 -9.05 -29.09
CA GLN A 17 -15.69 -9.46 -27.68
C GLN A 17 -17.04 -9.87 -27.11
N LEU A 18 -18.09 -9.07 -27.33
CA LEU A 18 -19.45 -9.37 -26.88
C LEU A 18 -19.97 -10.68 -27.49
N GLN A 19 -19.70 -10.93 -28.78
CA GLN A 19 -20.08 -12.20 -29.43
C GLN A 19 -19.36 -13.41 -28.84
N LYS A 20 -18.13 -13.24 -28.33
CA LYS A 20 -17.41 -14.30 -27.59
C LYS A 20 -18.02 -14.52 -26.20
N GLU A 21 -18.31 -13.45 -25.46
CA GLU A 21 -18.85 -13.52 -24.10
C GLU A 21 -20.27 -14.12 -24.02
N VAL A 22 -21.08 -13.94 -25.06
CA VAL A 22 -22.41 -14.56 -25.16
C VAL A 22 -22.30 -16.09 -25.19
N LYS A 23 -21.29 -16.63 -25.86
CA LYS A 23 -21.08 -18.08 -26.00
C LYS A 23 -20.46 -18.74 -24.78
N ASN A 24 -20.05 -17.96 -23.77
CA ASN A 24 -19.48 -18.51 -22.55
C ASN A 24 -20.52 -19.27 -21.73
N THR A 25 -20.24 -20.54 -21.46
CA THR A 25 -21.03 -21.38 -20.58
C THR A 25 -20.94 -20.84 -19.15
N ARG A 26 -22.09 -20.52 -18.56
CA ARG A 26 -22.20 -20.03 -17.18
C ARG A 26 -22.65 -21.17 -16.29
N GLU A 27 -21.94 -21.40 -15.19
CA GLU A 27 -22.38 -22.32 -14.15
C GLU A 27 -23.45 -21.66 -13.25
N PRO A 28 -24.37 -22.44 -12.67
CA PRO A 28 -25.38 -21.90 -11.78
C PRO A 28 -24.76 -21.35 -10.50
N VAL A 29 -25.17 -20.13 -10.13
CA VAL A 29 -24.68 -19.42 -8.92
C VAL A 29 -24.90 -20.26 -7.66
N SER A 30 -25.96 -21.06 -7.60
CA SER A 30 -26.24 -21.93 -6.46
C SER A 30 -25.21 -23.05 -6.25
N LYS A 31 -24.46 -23.43 -7.30
CA LYS A 31 -23.37 -24.40 -7.22
C LYS A 31 -22.06 -23.70 -6.87
N THR A 32 -21.70 -22.66 -7.64
CA THR A 32 -20.44 -21.94 -7.45
C THR A 32 -20.37 -21.23 -6.10
N ALA A 33 -21.47 -20.65 -5.61
CA ALA A 33 -21.50 -20.02 -4.30
C ALA A 33 -21.26 -21.01 -3.16
N LYS A 34 -21.79 -22.24 -3.28
CA LYS A 34 -21.56 -23.29 -2.27
C LYS A 34 -20.10 -23.71 -2.24
N GLU A 35 -19.51 -23.98 -3.40
CA GLU A 35 -18.10 -24.35 -3.52
C GLU A 35 -17.16 -23.28 -2.95
N ILE A 36 -17.46 -21.99 -3.22
CA ILE A 36 -16.71 -20.87 -2.66
C ILE A 36 -16.86 -20.84 -1.13
N CYS A 37 -18.08 -20.94 -0.61
CA CYS A 37 -18.32 -20.94 0.84
C CYS A 37 -17.58 -22.10 1.53
N GLU A 38 -17.70 -23.32 1.03
CA GLU A 38 -17.02 -24.50 1.57
C GLU A 38 -15.50 -24.35 1.55
N TRP A 39 -14.95 -23.79 0.47
CA TRP A 39 -13.52 -23.53 0.37
C TRP A 39 -13.04 -22.46 1.37
N VAL A 40 -13.79 -21.37 1.50
CA VAL A 40 -13.48 -20.29 2.46
C VAL A 40 -13.56 -20.81 3.89
N GLU A 41 -14.59 -21.57 4.25
CA GLU A 41 -14.73 -22.15 5.60
C GLU A 41 -13.58 -23.11 5.94
N ALA A 42 -13.13 -23.91 4.97
CA ALA A 42 -11.99 -24.81 5.15
C ALA A 42 -10.67 -24.04 5.38
N GLN A 43 -10.46 -22.93 4.68
CA GLN A 43 -9.22 -22.13 4.76
C GLN A 43 -9.25 -21.07 5.87
N ALA A 44 -10.43 -20.64 6.32
CA ALA A 44 -10.59 -19.62 7.35
C ALA A 44 -9.97 -20.04 8.70
N ALA A 45 -9.88 -21.35 8.96
CA ALA A 45 -9.22 -21.86 10.14
C ALA A 45 -7.68 -21.71 10.09
N GLU A 46 -7.08 -21.52 8.93
CA GLU A 46 -5.63 -21.36 8.77
C GLU A 46 -5.23 -19.93 8.42
N ASP A 47 -6.22 -19.07 8.15
CA ASP A 47 -6.01 -17.66 7.84
C ASP A 47 -5.44 -16.89 9.04
N PRO A 48 -4.19 -16.40 8.97
CA PRO A 48 -3.56 -15.68 10.05
C PRO A 48 -4.19 -14.30 10.32
N LEU A 49 -4.95 -13.73 9.39
CA LEU A 49 -5.70 -12.49 9.58
C LEU A 49 -7.03 -12.72 10.32
N ILE A 50 -7.56 -13.94 10.28
CA ILE A 50 -8.79 -14.31 11.02
C ILE A 50 -8.44 -14.76 12.45
N LYS A 51 -7.44 -15.63 12.61
CA LYS A 51 -7.02 -16.14 13.94
C LYS A 51 -6.05 -15.23 14.69
N GLY A 52 -5.41 -14.30 13.99
CA GLY A 52 -4.31 -13.49 14.53
C GLY A 52 -2.97 -14.23 14.43
N VAL A 53 -1.93 -13.48 14.05
CA VAL A 53 -0.55 -13.98 14.01
C VAL A 53 0.07 -13.79 15.40
N PRO A 54 0.57 -14.84 16.06
CA PRO A 54 1.35 -14.71 17.28
C PRO A 54 2.54 -13.76 17.06
N GLU A 55 2.83 -12.90 18.03
CA GLU A 55 3.80 -11.81 17.87
C GLU A 55 5.18 -12.26 17.39
N ASP A 56 5.61 -13.47 17.77
CA ASP A 56 6.92 -14.05 17.41
C ASP A 56 7.01 -14.53 15.95
N LYS A 57 5.88 -14.66 15.26
CA LYS A 57 5.79 -15.13 13.87
C LYS A 57 5.42 -14.02 12.90
N ASN A 58 5.24 -12.79 13.37
CA ASN A 58 4.88 -11.66 12.53
C ASN A 58 6.14 -11.06 11.87
N PRO A 59 6.34 -11.21 10.54
CA PRO A 59 7.52 -10.70 9.85
C PRO A 59 7.60 -9.16 9.79
N PHE A 60 6.57 -8.44 10.26
CA PHE A 60 6.48 -6.99 10.23
C PHE A 60 6.74 -6.32 11.59
N LYS A 61 7.18 -7.05 12.63
CA LYS A 61 7.35 -6.49 13.99
C LYS A 61 8.53 -5.53 14.13
N GLU A 62 9.73 -5.88 13.65
CA GLU A 62 10.95 -5.11 14.02
C GLU A 62 11.25 -3.89 13.13
N LYS A 63 10.84 -3.88 11.85
CA LYS A 63 11.31 -2.85 10.92
C LYS A 63 10.69 -1.46 11.12
N VAL A 64 9.60 -1.33 11.86
CA VAL A 64 8.92 -0.04 12.05
C VAL A 64 9.61 0.79 13.14
N LEU A 65 10.12 0.15 14.18
CA LEU A 65 10.73 0.86 15.31
C LEU A 65 12.11 1.43 14.96
N ASP A 66 12.94 0.67 14.24
CA ASP A 66 14.29 1.12 13.85
C ASP A 66 14.27 2.42 13.02
N ILE A 67 13.31 2.53 12.08
CA ILE A 67 13.23 3.69 11.19
C ILE A 67 12.72 4.92 11.95
N THR A 68 11.74 4.74 12.85
CA THR A 68 11.20 5.85 13.63
C THR A 68 12.22 6.37 14.65
N GLU A 69 12.89 5.50 15.41
CA GLU A 69 13.91 5.92 16.39
C GLU A 69 15.09 6.62 15.70
N GLN A 70 15.57 6.10 14.56
CA GLN A 70 16.62 6.74 13.78
C GLN A 70 16.22 8.13 13.23
N LEU A 71 14.96 8.31 12.82
CA LEU A 71 14.45 9.61 12.37
C LEU A 71 14.37 10.63 13.51
N TRP A 72 13.89 10.23 14.69
CA TRP A 72 13.87 11.10 15.88
C TRP A 72 15.28 11.48 16.35
N ASP A 73 16.24 10.55 16.29
CA ASP A 73 17.65 10.81 16.64
C ASP A 73 18.34 11.75 15.65
N ILE A 74 18.06 11.61 14.34
CA ILE A 74 18.59 12.51 13.31
C ILE A 74 18.04 13.93 13.51
N ASP A 75 16.73 14.07 13.73
CA ASP A 75 16.10 15.39 13.95
C ASP A 75 16.62 16.04 15.24
N TYR A 76 16.76 15.28 16.33
CA TYR A 76 17.27 15.80 17.61
C TYR A 76 18.76 16.20 17.53
N HIS A 77 19.59 15.46 16.79
CA HIS A 77 21.00 15.79 16.61
C HIS A 77 21.20 17.00 15.68
N MET A 78 20.37 17.16 14.64
CA MET A 78 20.41 18.34 13.76
C MET A 78 20.04 19.62 14.52
N VAL A 79 19.04 19.56 15.41
CA VAL A 79 18.64 20.68 16.28
C VAL A 79 19.74 21.03 17.30
N ILE A 80 20.41 20.03 17.88
CA ILE A 80 21.49 20.27 18.86
C ILE A 80 22.76 20.84 18.21
N THR A 81 23.10 20.39 17.01
CA THR A 81 24.30 20.85 16.29
C THR A 81 24.12 22.29 15.78
N HIS A 82 22.96 22.63 15.22
CA HIS A 82 22.67 24.01 14.81
C HIS A 82 22.47 24.95 16.01
N GLY A 83 22.02 24.45 17.16
CA GLY A 83 21.89 25.24 18.39
C GLY A 83 23.19 25.55 19.14
N LYS A 84 24.34 24.97 18.73
CA LYS A 84 25.64 25.21 19.37
C LYS A 84 26.61 26.06 18.54
N GLU A 85 26.31 26.33 17.27
CA GLU A 85 27.20 27.14 16.42
C GLU A 85 27.01 28.67 16.59
N GLU A 86 25.98 29.14 17.31
CA GLU A 86 25.75 30.59 17.51
C GLU A 86 26.34 31.19 18.81
N LEU A 87 27.01 30.43 19.67
CA LEU A 87 27.50 30.95 20.96
C LEU A 87 29.03 30.99 21.13
N GLN A 88 29.79 31.15 20.04
CA GLN A 88 31.18 31.61 20.13
C GLN A 88 31.57 32.52 18.96
N SER A 89 31.27 33.81 19.08
CA SER A 89 32.21 34.88 18.69
C SER A 89 31.57 36.26 18.89
N ASN A 90 32.02 36.92 19.95
CA ASN A 90 32.30 38.35 20.05
C ASN A 90 31.18 39.35 19.75
N GLY A 91 30.88 40.15 20.78
CA GLY A 91 29.84 41.17 20.75
C GLY A 91 29.95 42.13 19.57
N GLU A 92 28.84 42.32 18.89
CA GLU A 92 28.25 43.58 18.46
C GLU A 92 26.89 43.28 17.80
N ASN A 93 25.93 44.18 18.04
CA ASN A 93 24.55 44.23 17.53
C ASN A 93 24.24 43.36 16.30
N PHE A 94 23.18 42.54 16.32
CA PHE A 94 22.29 42.46 15.17
C PHE A 94 20.84 42.15 15.55
N CYS A 95 19.94 42.89 14.92
CA CYS A 95 18.50 42.96 15.11
C CYS A 95 17.81 41.70 14.57
N ILE A 96 16.84 41.15 15.31
CA ILE A 96 15.94 40.10 14.82
C ILE A 96 14.88 40.77 13.94
N THR A 97 14.72 40.30 12.70
CA THR A 97 13.48 40.52 11.95
C THR A 97 13.07 39.22 11.28
N VAL A 98 11.87 38.78 11.69
CA VAL A 98 10.95 37.72 11.24
C VAL A 98 11.44 36.76 10.16
#